data_AF-A0A0B4CXW2-F1
#
_entry.id   AF-A0A0B4CXW2-F1
#
_cell.length_a   1.000
_cell.length_b   1.000
_cell.length_c   1.000
_cell.angle_alpha   90.00
_cell.angle_beta   90.00
_cell.angle_gamma   90.00
#
_symmetry.space_group_name_H-M   'P 1'
#
loop_
_entity.id
_entity.type
_entity.pdbx_description
1 polymer ?
#
loop_
_entity_poly.entity_id
_entity_poly.type
_entity_poly.pdbx_seq_one_letter_code
_entity_poly.pdbx_strand_id
1 'polypeptide(L)'
;MSATAPPSGVPSLKWIAAVGAGAFALFMLGALVVEPALNRLIAPIDAPVRPRVSGQLEVGEVVLSGRYAATNSDMALDVDGGALSTTTGGRLTSAPHRLVQADQPASVSRSFTDAMAVPPMVQIEVRRVTSDEDTRLCAGHPVGWLALAVRRDGFVLMPVRQGPPPGALLADDRLCAVLDLSR
;
A
#
# COMPACT_ATOMS: atom_id res chain seq x y z
N MET A 1 15.24 93.91 12.46
CA MET A 1 15.23 92.45 12.26
C MET A 1 14.08 91.91 13.09
N SER A 2 12.98 91.49 12.46
CA SER A 2 11.73 91.09 13.13
C SER A 2 11.15 89.83 12.49
N ALA A 3 10.50 89.03 13.34
CA ALA A 3 10.17 87.61 13.25
C ALA A 3 9.19 87.16 12.16
N THR A 4 9.22 85.85 11.83
CA THR A 4 8.03 85.03 11.51
C THR A 4 8.28 83.57 11.92
N ALA A 5 7.22 82.94 12.48
CA ALA A 5 7.14 81.68 13.23
C ALA A 5 7.23 80.38 12.38
N PRO A 6 7.33 79.18 12.99
CA PRO A 6 7.45 77.90 12.28
C PRO A 6 6.09 77.20 12.06
N PRO A 7 5.95 76.29 11.07
CA PRO A 7 4.85 75.33 11.05
C PRO A 7 5.30 73.92 11.48
N SER A 8 4.69 73.50 12.58
CA SER A 8 4.08 72.18 12.85
C SER A 8 4.36 71.01 11.90
N GLY A 9 4.89 69.90 12.43
CA GLY A 9 4.92 68.63 11.69
C GLY A 9 5.49 67.43 12.45
N VAL A 10 5.33 67.35 13.78
CA VAL A 10 5.73 66.15 14.54
C VAL A 10 4.51 65.21 14.59
N PRO A 11 4.59 63.95 14.08
CA PRO A 11 3.46 63.04 14.15
C PRO A 11 3.19 62.67 15.60
N SER A 12 1.96 62.88 16.06
CA SER A 12 1.59 62.62 17.45
C SER A 12 1.74 61.13 17.79
N LEU A 13 2.35 60.84 18.94
CA LEU A 13 2.60 59.51 19.52
C LEU A 13 1.36 58.57 19.54
N LYS A 14 0.15 59.12 19.46
CA LYS A 14 -1.12 58.38 19.39
C LYS A 14 -1.26 57.52 18.12
N TRP A 15 -0.64 57.89 17.02
CA TRP A 15 -0.72 57.13 15.75
C TRP A 15 0.09 55.83 15.77
N ILE A 16 1.22 55.80 16.49
CA ILE A 16 2.09 54.61 16.54
C ILE A 16 1.44 53.49 17.35
N ALA A 17 0.73 53.83 18.43
CA ALA A 17 -0.01 52.85 19.23
C ALA A 17 -1.17 52.20 18.45
N ALA A 18 -1.86 52.96 17.59
CA ALA A 18 -2.98 52.47 16.81
C ALA A 18 -2.57 51.47 15.72
N VAL A 19 -1.42 51.70 15.07
CA VAL A 19 -0.91 50.78 14.03
C VAL A 19 -0.37 49.48 14.63
N GLY A 20 0.30 49.56 15.79
CA GLY A 20 0.82 48.37 16.49
C GLY A 20 -0.29 47.44 16.99
N ALA A 21 -1.36 47.99 17.55
CA ALA A 21 -2.50 47.20 18.04
C ALA A 21 -3.28 46.53 16.90
N GLY A 22 -3.45 47.21 15.76
CA GLY A 22 -4.13 46.67 14.58
C GLY A 22 -3.39 45.48 13.95
N ALA A 23 -2.07 45.58 13.84
CA ALA A 23 -1.24 44.50 13.29
C ALA A 23 -1.21 43.26 14.20
N PHE A 24 -1.14 43.44 15.52
CA PHE A 24 -1.13 42.34 16.48
C PHE A 24 -2.50 41.62 16.54
N ALA A 25 -3.60 42.38 16.46
CA ALA A 25 -4.95 41.81 16.40
C ALA A 25 -5.17 40.98 15.13
N LEU A 26 -4.73 41.45 13.96
CA LEU A 26 -4.80 40.69 12.71
C LEU A 26 -3.93 39.42 12.74
N PHE A 27 -2.75 39.47 13.37
CA PHE A 27 -1.87 38.31 13.49
C PHE A 27 -2.45 37.24 14.43
N MET A 28 -3.02 37.63 15.57
CA MET A 28 -3.72 36.71 16.47
C MET A 28 -4.98 36.11 15.83
N LEU A 29 -5.71 36.89 15.02
CA LEU A 29 -6.88 36.38 14.29
C LEU A 29 -6.48 35.42 13.16
N GLY A 30 -5.34 35.66 12.51
CA GLY A 30 -4.73 34.70 11.56
C GLY A 30 -4.32 33.40 12.24
N ALA A 31 -3.67 33.45 13.41
CA ALA A 31 -3.26 32.25 14.16
C ALA A 31 -4.47 31.43 14.65
N LEU A 32 -5.53 32.08 15.14
CA LEU A 32 -6.74 31.41 15.64
C LEU A 32 -7.62 30.78 14.54
N VAL A 33 -7.52 31.24 13.29
CA VAL A 33 -8.38 30.75 12.18
C VAL A 33 -7.65 29.74 11.28
N VAL A 34 -6.32 29.79 11.21
CA VAL A 34 -5.54 28.87 10.35
C VAL A 34 -5.40 27.46 10.95
N GLU A 35 -5.25 27.34 12.28
CA GLU A 35 -5.09 26.03 12.92
C GLU A 35 -6.36 25.14 12.90
N PRO A 36 -7.59 25.65 13.14
CA PRO A 36 -8.79 24.82 13.04
C PRO A 36 -9.11 24.39 11.61
N ALA A 37 -8.73 25.17 10.60
CA ALA A 37 -8.99 24.86 9.20
C ALA A 37 -8.04 23.78 8.66
N LEU A 38 -6.75 23.84 9.04
CA LEU A 38 -5.78 22.80 8.67
C LEU A 38 -6.06 21.50 9.42
N ASN A 39 -6.45 21.57 10.70
CA ASN A 39 -6.82 20.37 11.47
C ASN A 39 -8.12 19.73 10.96
N ARG A 40 -9.02 20.48 10.31
CA ARG A 40 -10.19 19.92 9.60
C ARG A 40 -9.87 19.30 8.24
N LEU A 41 -8.75 19.66 7.61
CA LEU A 41 -8.26 19.01 6.39
C LEU A 41 -7.50 17.71 6.71
N ILE A 42 -6.93 17.60 7.92
CA ILE A 42 -6.17 16.45 8.40
C ILE A 42 -7.03 15.48 9.21
N ALA A 43 -8.14 15.94 9.80
CA ALA A 43 -9.12 15.05 10.40
C ALA A 43 -9.61 14.08 9.31
N PRO A 44 -9.52 12.76 9.54
CA PRO A 44 -10.13 11.80 8.64
C PRO A 44 -11.62 12.14 8.61
N ILE A 45 -12.10 12.48 7.42
CA ILE A 45 -13.53 12.44 7.15
C ILE A 45 -13.94 11.04 7.56
N ASP A 46 -14.76 10.94 8.62
CA ASP A 46 -15.53 9.75 8.95
C ASP A 46 -16.35 9.42 7.71
N ALA A 47 -15.72 8.67 6.80
CA ALA A 47 -16.36 8.15 5.63
C ALA A 47 -17.52 7.32 6.18
N PRO A 48 -18.76 7.54 5.70
CA PRO A 48 -19.86 6.69 6.10
C PRO A 48 -19.42 5.25 5.88
N VAL A 49 -19.52 4.44 6.93
CA VAL A 49 -19.23 3.00 6.92
C VAL A 49 -20.04 2.41 5.77
N ARG A 50 -19.43 2.35 4.59
CA ARG A 50 -20.00 1.69 3.43
C ARG A 50 -20.16 0.23 3.86
N PRO A 51 -21.29 -0.41 3.56
CA PRO A 51 -21.47 -1.82 3.86
C PRO A 51 -20.26 -2.58 3.34
N ARG A 52 -19.61 -3.31 4.25
CA ARG A 52 -18.39 -4.10 3.99
C ARG A 52 -18.70 -5.10 2.89
N VAL A 53 -18.30 -4.80 1.66
CA VAL A 53 -18.33 -5.76 0.57
C VAL A 53 -17.09 -6.63 0.73
N SER A 54 -17.30 -7.92 0.98
CA SER A 54 -16.25 -8.92 0.98
C SER A 54 -15.50 -8.90 -0.36
N GLY A 55 -14.17 -8.99 -0.35
CA GLY A 55 -13.35 -9.02 -1.57
C GLY A 55 -12.78 -7.68 -2.08
N GLN A 56 -12.83 -6.60 -1.29
CA GLN A 56 -12.18 -5.35 -1.68
C GLN A 56 -10.65 -5.42 -1.47
N LEU A 57 -9.88 -5.12 -2.52
CA LEU A 57 -8.41 -5.12 -2.54
C LEU A 57 -7.87 -3.82 -1.90
N GLU A 58 -6.72 -3.91 -1.23
CA GLU A 58 -6.05 -2.75 -0.64
C GLU A 58 -4.96 -2.21 -1.57
N VAL A 59 -4.90 -0.88 -1.71
CA VAL A 59 -3.85 -0.17 -2.45
C VAL A 59 -2.89 0.41 -1.42
N GLY A 60 -1.67 -0.13 -1.32
CA GLY A 60 -0.64 0.26 -0.37
C GLY A 60 0.45 -0.81 -0.23
N GLU A 61 1.48 -0.55 0.58
CA GLU A 61 2.47 -1.57 0.98
C GLU A 61 1.79 -2.52 1.99
N VAL A 62 1.01 -3.47 1.47
CA VAL A 62 0.37 -4.48 2.32
C VAL A 62 1.43 -5.47 2.76
N VAL A 63 1.96 -5.26 3.96
CA VAL A 63 2.82 -6.25 4.62
C VAL A 63 1.92 -7.39 5.10
N LEU A 64 1.83 -8.44 4.30
CA LEU A 64 1.18 -9.68 4.72
C LEU A 64 1.86 -10.17 6.00
N SER A 65 1.03 -10.40 7.02
CA SER A 65 1.48 -10.91 8.30
C SER A 65 0.41 -11.79 8.93
N GLY A 66 0.86 -12.76 9.73
CA GLY A 66 0.01 -13.69 10.46
C GLY A 66 -0.29 -14.96 9.70
N ARG A 67 -1.24 -15.74 10.23
CA ARG A 67 -1.61 -17.05 9.71
C ARG A 67 -2.78 -16.94 8.73
N TYR A 68 -2.69 -17.69 7.63
CA TYR A 68 -3.74 -17.81 6.63
C TYR A 68 -3.98 -19.28 6.29
N ALA A 69 -5.24 -19.70 6.23
CA ALA A 69 -5.66 -21.04 5.83
C ALA A 69 -6.08 -21.06 4.37
N ALA A 70 -5.73 -22.12 3.65
CA ALA A 70 -6.14 -22.32 2.28
C ALA A 70 -7.59 -22.82 2.23
N THR A 71 -8.44 -22.20 1.42
CA THR A 71 -9.89 -22.49 1.37
C THR A 71 -10.21 -23.94 0.99
N ASN A 72 -9.35 -24.59 0.20
CA ASN A 72 -9.59 -25.91 -0.39
C ASN A 72 -8.60 -26.99 0.09
N SER A 73 -7.88 -26.77 1.20
CA SER A 73 -6.93 -27.76 1.73
C SER A 73 -6.63 -27.51 3.21
N ASP A 74 -6.10 -28.51 3.91
CA ASP A 74 -5.63 -28.38 5.30
C ASP A 74 -4.32 -27.56 5.43
N MET A 75 -3.82 -27.00 4.32
CA MET A 75 -2.64 -26.16 4.31
C MET A 75 -2.92 -24.81 4.97
N ALA A 76 -2.03 -24.38 5.85
CA ALA A 76 -1.97 -23.01 6.31
C ALA A 76 -0.54 -22.46 6.18
N LEU A 77 -0.46 -21.17 5.92
CA LEU A 77 0.78 -20.42 5.81
C LEU A 77 0.86 -19.40 6.93
N ASP A 78 1.97 -19.40 7.64
CA ASP A 78 2.39 -18.29 8.49
C ASP A 78 3.22 -17.34 7.62
N VAL A 79 2.82 -16.07 7.59
CA VAL A 79 3.45 -15.03 6.78
C VAL A 79 4.08 -14.00 7.69
N ASP A 80 5.32 -13.67 7.42
CA ASP A 80 6.04 -12.58 8.05
C ASP A 80 6.84 -11.81 6.99
N GLY A 81 6.18 -10.80 6.40
CA GLY A 81 6.73 -10.01 5.32
C GLY A 81 7.13 -10.86 4.12
N GLY A 82 8.43 -11.03 3.89
CA GLY A 82 8.95 -11.84 2.78
C GLY A 82 9.07 -13.34 3.05
N ALA A 83 8.80 -13.78 4.28
CA ALA A 83 8.87 -15.19 4.67
C ALA A 83 7.48 -15.84 4.68
N LEU A 84 7.41 -17.07 4.19
CA LEU A 84 6.26 -17.96 4.26
C LEU A 84 6.68 -19.25 4.96
N SER A 85 5.91 -19.72 5.94
CA SER A 85 6.15 -21.00 6.60
C SER A 85 4.89 -21.85 6.55
N THR A 86 5.02 -23.12 6.19
CA THR A 86 3.91 -24.07 6.17
C THR A 86 3.73 -24.73 7.53
N THR A 87 2.55 -25.26 7.81
CA THR A 87 2.27 -26.04 9.02
C THR A 87 3.09 -27.32 9.14
N THR A 88 3.63 -27.82 8.03
CA THR A 88 4.50 -29.01 8.00
C THR A 88 5.97 -28.68 8.25
N GLY A 89 6.30 -27.41 8.57
CA GLY A 89 7.64 -26.96 8.90
C GLY A 89 8.48 -26.48 7.70
N GLY A 90 7.91 -26.46 6.49
CA GLY A 90 8.60 -25.92 5.32
C GLY A 90 8.67 -24.39 5.37
N ARG A 91 9.76 -23.79 4.87
CA ARG A 91 9.96 -22.33 4.90
C ARG A 91 10.46 -21.81 3.57
N LEU A 92 9.95 -20.65 3.14
CA LEU A 92 10.41 -19.95 1.95
C LEU A 92 10.62 -18.47 2.28
N THR A 93 11.67 -17.89 1.70
CA THR A 93 11.93 -16.45 1.75
C THR A 93 11.92 -15.88 0.34
N SER A 94 11.42 -14.65 0.22
CA SER A 94 11.26 -13.99 -1.07
C SER A 94 11.49 -12.48 -0.97
N ALA A 95 11.92 -11.89 -2.08
CA ALA A 95 12.10 -10.45 -2.23
C ALA A 95 11.15 -9.89 -3.32
N PRO A 96 10.66 -8.64 -3.18
CA PRO A 96 9.88 -7.99 -4.21
C PRO A 96 10.63 -7.95 -5.56
N HIS A 97 9.93 -8.19 -6.66
CA HIS A 97 10.49 -8.06 -8.01
C HIS A 97 9.78 -6.96 -8.81
N ARG A 98 8.45 -7.04 -8.92
CA ARG A 98 7.64 -6.00 -9.59
C ARG A 98 6.16 -6.13 -9.24
N LEU A 99 5.41 -5.10 -9.58
CA LEU A 99 3.95 -5.10 -9.57
C LEU A 99 3.43 -5.08 -11.02
N VAL A 100 2.42 -5.88 -11.33
CA VAL A 100 1.75 -5.92 -12.64
C VAL A 100 0.23 -5.97 -12.47
N GLN A 101 -0.53 -5.67 -13.50
CA GLN A 101 -1.98 -5.91 -13.51
C GLN A 101 -2.28 -7.36 -13.89
N ALA A 102 -3.43 -7.89 -13.47
CA ALA A 102 -3.79 -9.28 -13.71
C ALA A 102 -4.07 -9.60 -15.19
N ASP A 103 -4.41 -8.59 -16.00
CA ASP A 103 -4.54 -8.75 -17.46
C ASP A 103 -3.19 -8.99 -18.17
N GLN A 104 -2.07 -8.77 -17.49
CA GLN A 104 -0.74 -9.01 -18.03
C GLN A 104 -0.43 -10.52 -18.16
N PRO A 105 0.49 -10.89 -19.06
CA PRO A 105 0.92 -12.28 -19.23
C PRO A 105 1.56 -12.88 -17.97
N ALA A 106 1.11 -14.07 -17.57
CA ALA A 106 1.81 -14.97 -16.66
C ALA A 106 2.71 -15.96 -17.42
N SER A 107 2.35 -16.25 -18.67
CA SER A 107 3.13 -16.98 -19.67
C SER A 107 2.78 -16.45 -21.07
N VAL A 108 3.38 -16.98 -22.13
CA VAL A 108 2.99 -16.66 -23.52
C VAL A 108 1.55 -17.07 -23.86
N SER A 109 0.96 -18.03 -23.14
CA SER A 109 -0.37 -18.59 -23.43
C SER A 109 -1.45 -18.16 -22.43
N ARG A 110 -1.08 -17.54 -21.31
CA ARG A 110 -2.01 -17.28 -20.21
C ARG A 110 -1.73 -15.98 -19.48
N SER A 111 -2.78 -15.23 -19.17
CA SER A 111 -2.74 -14.04 -18.31
C SER A 111 -2.73 -14.42 -16.83
N PHE A 112 -2.40 -13.49 -15.93
CA PHE A 112 -2.59 -13.71 -14.50
C PHE A 112 -4.07 -13.84 -14.11
N THR A 113 -4.98 -13.16 -14.82
CA THR A 113 -6.44 -13.26 -14.66
C THR A 113 -6.87 -14.71 -14.77
N ASP A 114 -6.44 -15.38 -15.84
CA ASP A 114 -6.79 -16.77 -16.11
C ASP A 114 -6.03 -17.74 -15.22
N ALA A 115 -4.74 -17.47 -14.97
CA ALA A 115 -3.89 -18.37 -14.18
C ALA A 115 -4.27 -18.40 -12.71
N MET A 116 -4.67 -17.27 -12.14
CA MET A 116 -4.98 -17.12 -10.72
C MET A 116 -6.49 -17.02 -10.44
N ALA A 117 -7.34 -17.03 -11.47
CA ALA A 117 -8.78 -16.85 -11.37
C ALA A 117 -9.18 -15.56 -10.61
N VAL A 118 -8.47 -14.46 -10.89
CA VAL A 118 -8.71 -13.13 -10.28
C VAL A 118 -9.21 -12.13 -11.31
N PRO A 119 -9.98 -11.09 -10.94
CA PRO A 119 -10.39 -10.03 -11.87
C PRO A 119 -9.22 -9.33 -12.59
N PRO A 120 -9.39 -8.85 -13.83
CA PRO A 120 -8.28 -8.27 -14.62
C PRO A 120 -7.70 -6.97 -14.05
N MET A 121 -8.50 -6.25 -13.26
CA MET A 121 -8.10 -5.00 -12.58
C MET A 121 -7.31 -5.22 -11.28
N VAL A 122 -7.04 -6.46 -10.90
CA VAL A 122 -6.29 -6.80 -9.69
C VAL A 122 -4.80 -6.58 -9.92
N GLN A 123 -4.14 -5.94 -8.97
CA GLN A 123 -2.69 -5.84 -8.95
C GLN A 123 -2.07 -7.15 -8.43
N ILE A 124 -1.09 -7.66 -9.17
CA ILE A 124 -0.30 -8.84 -8.83
C ILE A 124 1.09 -8.39 -8.39
N GLU A 125 1.50 -8.81 -7.20
CA GLU A 125 2.87 -8.69 -6.74
C GLU A 125 3.66 -9.94 -7.16
N VAL A 126 4.68 -9.73 -7.98
CA VAL A 126 5.62 -10.78 -8.33
C VAL A 126 6.84 -10.65 -7.43
N ARG A 127 7.19 -11.75 -6.75
CA ARG A 127 8.33 -11.85 -5.85
C ARG A 127 9.28 -12.95 -6.32
N ARG A 128 10.58 -12.72 -6.14
CA ARG A 128 11.62 -13.71 -6.39
C ARG A 128 11.86 -14.52 -5.12
N VAL A 129 11.86 -15.84 -5.23
CA VAL A 129 12.25 -16.72 -4.12
C VAL A 129 13.76 -16.69 -3.96
N THR A 130 14.22 -16.43 -2.74
CA THR A 130 15.64 -16.37 -2.36
C THR A 130 16.10 -17.62 -1.62
N SER A 131 15.19 -18.30 -0.93
CA SER A 131 15.41 -19.62 -0.32
C SER A 131 14.08 -20.37 -0.24
N ASP A 132 14.10 -21.68 -0.45
CA ASP A 132 12.95 -22.60 -0.31
C ASP A 132 13.42 -23.89 0.37
N GLU A 133 12.96 -24.09 1.60
CA GLU A 133 13.28 -25.19 2.50
C GLU A 133 12.01 -26.06 2.65
N ASP A 134 11.79 -26.95 1.68
CA ASP A 134 10.70 -27.95 1.65
C ASP A 134 9.29 -27.39 1.87
N THR A 135 8.95 -26.23 1.30
CA THR A 135 7.57 -25.72 1.40
C THR A 135 6.54 -26.55 0.64
N ARG A 136 6.98 -27.32 -0.36
CA ARG A 136 6.13 -28.17 -1.23
C ARG A 136 4.98 -27.43 -1.92
N LEU A 137 5.03 -26.11 -2.01
CA LEU A 137 3.99 -25.28 -2.64
C LEU A 137 3.79 -25.61 -4.11
N CYS A 138 4.77 -26.22 -4.77
CA CYS A 138 4.67 -26.69 -6.15
C CYS A 138 4.82 -28.22 -6.29
N ALA A 139 4.07 -28.99 -5.51
CA ALA A 139 4.07 -30.45 -5.55
C ALA A 139 5.50 -31.04 -5.44
N GLY A 140 6.30 -30.50 -4.52
CA GLY A 140 7.68 -30.91 -4.28
C GLY A 140 8.74 -30.35 -5.25
N HIS A 141 8.34 -29.59 -6.28
CA HIS A 141 9.29 -28.89 -7.14
C HIS A 141 9.83 -27.61 -6.48
N PRO A 142 11.10 -27.25 -6.70
CA PRO A 142 11.65 -25.99 -6.21
C PRO A 142 10.90 -24.78 -6.76
N VAL A 143 10.50 -23.88 -5.86
CA VAL A 143 9.82 -22.62 -6.21
C VAL A 143 10.85 -21.53 -6.48
N GLY A 144 10.73 -20.82 -7.60
CA GLY A 144 11.61 -19.69 -7.95
C GLY A 144 10.95 -18.33 -7.87
N TRP A 145 9.61 -18.30 -8.01
CA TRP A 145 8.85 -17.06 -8.00
C TRP A 145 7.50 -17.29 -7.33
N LEU A 146 6.96 -16.21 -6.78
CA LEU A 146 5.60 -16.14 -6.27
C LEU A 146 4.87 -15.02 -7.01
N ALA A 147 3.62 -15.26 -7.37
CA ALA A 147 2.67 -14.23 -7.75
C ALA A 147 1.59 -14.15 -6.68
N LEU A 148 1.36 -12.95 -6.13
CA LEU A 148 0.41 -12.71 -5.05
C LEU A 148 -0.64 -11.69 -5.50
N ALA A 149 -1.91 -12.01 -5.29
CA ALA A 149 -3.01 -11.05 -5.37
C ALA A 149 -3.56 -10.82 -3.95
N VAL A 150 -3.25 -9.68 -3.36
CA VAL A 150 -3.57 -9.39 -1.95
C VAL A 150 -4.96 -8.78 -1.81
N ARG A 151 -5.78 -9.33 -0.90
CA ARG A 151 -7.11 -8.84 -0.54
C ARG A 151 -7.18 -8.54 0.96
N ARG A 152 -8.22 -7.84 1.41
CA ARG A 152 -8.36 -7.44 2.82
C ARG A 152 -8.38 -8.59 3.82
N ASP A 153 -8.95 -9.71 3.42
CA ASP A 153 -9.20 -10.89 4.26
C ASP A 153 -8.24 -12.05 3.93
N GLY A 154 -7.23 -11.83 3.08
CA GLY A 154 -6.40 -12.92 2.59
C GLY A 154 -5.60 -12.57 1.34
N PHE A 155 -5.20 -13.59 0.59
CA PHE A 155 -4.52 -13.41 -0.70
C PHE A 155 -4.63 -14.68 -1.54
N VAL A 156 -4.49 -14.51 -2.85
CA VAL A 156 -4.32 -15.62 -3.78
C VAL A 156 -2.83 -15.73 -4.10
N LEU A 157 -2.27 -16.91 -3.90
CA LEU A 157 -0.87 -17.23 -4.14
C LEU A 157 -0.75 -18.21 -5.31
N MET A 158 0.05 -17.86 -6.30
CA MET A 158 0.47 -18.79 -7.35
C MET A 158 1.99 -18.96 -7.28
N PRO A 159 2.47 -20.11 -6.77
CA PRO A 159 3.87 -20.48 -6.88
C PRO A 159 4.24 -20.74 -8.34
N VAL A 160 5.49 -20.46 -8.69
CA VAL A 160 6.05 -20.76 -10.01
C VAL A 160 7.37 -21.47 -9.83
N ARG A 161 7.56 -22.58 -10.54
CA ARG A 161 8.80 -23.37 -10.49
C ARG A 161 10.02 -22.52 -10.84
N GLN A 162 11.18 -22.91 -10.32
CA GLN A 162 12.46 -22.25 -10.60
C GLN A 162 12.68 -22.03 -12.10
N GLY A 163 13.20 -20.86 -12.51
CA GLY A 163 13.39 -20.50 -13.92
C GLY A 163 13.19 -19.01 -14.19
N PRO A 164 12.80 -18.62 -15.42
CA PRO A 164 12.42 -17.25 -15.75
C PRO A 164 11.24 -16.76 -14.90
N PRO A 165 11.10 -15.45 -14.67
CA PRO A 165 9.94 -14.92 -13.97
C PRO A 165 8.65 -15.19 -14.76
N PRO A 166 7.49 -15.28 -14.07
CA PRO A 166 6.21 -15.27 -14.77
C PRO A 166 6.11 -14.05 -15.68
N GLY A 167 5.44 -14.20 -16.83
CA GLY A 167 5.40 -13.26 -17.95
C GLY A 167 6.53 -13.43 -18.97
N ALA A 168 7.60 -14.16 -18.62
CA ALA A 168 8.65 -14.57 -19.55
C ALA A 168 8.65 -16.11 -19.80
N LEU A 169 7.59 -16.80 -19.36
CA LEU A 169 7.47 -18.25 -19.49
C LEU A 169 6.97 -18.62 -20.89
N LEU A 170 7.68 -19.54 -21.56
CA LEU A 170 7.29 -20.06 -22.88
C LEU A 170 6.18 -21.12 -22.82
N ALA A 171 5.91 -21.67 -21.63
CA ALA A 171 4.86 -22.65 -21.41
C ALA A 171 4.29 -22.51 -19.99
N ASP A 172 3.07 -23.03 -19.80
CA ASP A 172 2.34 -22.98 -18.54
C ASP A 172 2.80 -24.01 -17.51
N ASP A 173 3.65 -24.96 -17.89
CA ASP A 173 4.08 -26.07 -17.07
C ASP A 173 4.76 -25.62 -15.77
N ARG A 174 5.35 -24.42 -15.74
CA ARG A 174 5.98 -23.85 -14.53
C ARG A 174 5.00 -23.18 -13.58
N LEU A 175 3.77 -22.89 -14.01
CA LEU A 175 2.72 -22.36 -13.15
C LEU A 175 2.18 -23.48 -12.27
N CYS A 176 2.25 -23.31 -10.95
CA CYS A 176 1.81 -24.32 -10.00
C CYS A 176 0.34 -24.12 -9.61
N ALA A 177 -0.18 -25.06 -8.82
CA ALA A 177 -1.53 -24.93 -8.28
C ALA A 177 -1.68 -23.65 -7.45
N VAL A 178 -2.79 -22.96 -7.64
CA VAL A 178 -3.13 -21.72 -6.95
C VAL A 178 -3.66 -22.04 -5.55
N LEU A 179 -3.25 -21.24 -4.58
CA LEU A 179 -3.73 -21.29 -3.20
C LEU A 179 -4.54 -20.02 -2.93
N ASP A 180 -5.83 -20.19 -2.66
CA ASP A 180 -6.69 -19.12 -2.16
C ASP A 180 -6.66 -19.15 -0.63
N LEU A 181 -6.08 -18.12 -0.01
CA LEU A 181 -5.76 -18.07 1.42
C LEU A 181 -6.60 -16.99 2.10
N SER A 182 -7.16 -17.30 3.27
CA SER A 182 -7.92 -16.37 4.11
C SER A 182 -7.47 -16.47 5.57
N ARG A 183 -7.66 -15.40 6.35
CA ARG A 183 -7.27 -15.38 7.77
C ARG A 183 -8.14 -16.29 8.64
#